data_AF-A0AAW7KHW5-F1
#
_entry.id   AF-A0AAW7KHW5-F1
#
_cell.length_a   1.000
_cell.length_b   1.000
_cell.length_c   1.000
_cell.angle_alpha   90.00
_cell.angle_beta   90.00
_cell.angle_gamma   90.00
#
_symmetry.space_group_name_H-M   'P 1'
#
loop_
_entity.id
_entity.type
_entity.pdbx_description
1 polymer ?
#
loop_
_entity_poly.entity_id
_entity_poly.type
_entity_poly.pdbx_seq_one_letter_code
_entity_poly.pdbx_strand_id
1 'polypeptide(L)'
;LCPKCNHILHYKMITYANLGDYYCPNCGFKRPELDVQLTEMVRMDNTSADFVIDGEEYGIAVGGMYNVYNALAATAVAEYYQVAPDKIRAGLAYDEKVFGRQETIKVGDKECTLVLVKNPVGLNQVIDMMGLAPYSFSLVSLLNANYADGIDVSWIWD
;
A
#
# COMPACT_ATOMS: atom_id res chain seq x y z
N LEU A 1 -15.68 4.93 13.04
CA LEU A 1 -16.99 5.58 13.27
C LEU A 1 -17.04 6.90 12.51
N CYS A 2 -18.23 7.39 12.20
CA CYS A 2 -18.42 8.69 11.55
C CYS A 2 -17.97 9.82 12.49
N PRO A 3 -17.10 10.75 12.04
CA PRO A 3 -16.59 11.83 12.88
C PRO A 3 -17.62 12.90 13.21
N LYS A 4 -18.80 12.89 12.56
CA LYS A 4 -19.89 13.85 12.83
C LYS A 4 -20.95 13.34 13.80
N CYS A 5 -21.36 12.07 13.67
CA CYS A 5 -22.51 11.53 14.42
C CYS A 5 -22.24 10.18 15.10
N ASN A 6 -20.98 9.71 15.12
CA ASN A 6 -20.53 8.47 15.76
C ASN A 6 -21.19 7.17 15.28
N HIS A 7 -22.03 7.20 14.23
CA HIS A 7 -22.57 5.99 13.61
C HIS A 7 -21.49 5.24 12.82
N ILE A 8 -21.71 3.95 12.58
CA ILE A 8 -20.80 3.14 11.76
C ILE A 8 -20.76 3.70 10.34
N LEU A 9 -19.55 3.81 9.79
CA LEU A 9 -19.34 4.19 8.39
C LEU A 9 -19.51 2.96 7.50
N HIS A 10 -20.12 3.18 6.34
CA HIS A 10 -20.22 2.20 5.27
C HIS A 10 -19.29 2.61 4.14
N TYR A 11 -18.94 1.67 3.26
CA TYR A 11 -18.04 1.90 2.15
C TYR A 11 -18.67 1.42 0.86
N LYS A 12 -18.62 2.22 -0.19
CA LYS A 12 -18.93 1.77 -1.54
C LYS A 12 -17.80 0.94 -2.13
N MET A 13 -16.58 1.27 -1.72
CA MET A 13 -15.36 0.54 -2.04
C MET A 13 -14.37 0.72 -0.90
N ILE A 14 -13.69 -0.35 -0.50
CA ILE A 14 -12.59 -0.35 0.46
C ILE A 14 -11.32 -0.68 -0.31
N THR A 15 -10.28 0.13 -0.15
CA THR A 15 -8.95 -0.21 -0.67
C THR A 15 -8.22 -1.10 0.33
N TYR A 16 -7.94 -0.60 1.53
CA TYR A 16 -7.48 -1.38 2.67
C TYR A 16 -7.82 -0.67 3.98
N ALA A 17 -7.83 -1.44 5.09
CA ALA A 17 -8.19 -0.94 6.41
C ALA A 17 -9.50 -0.11 6.40
N ASN A 18 -9.44 1.15 6.83
CA ASN A 18 -10.55 2.09 6.82
C ASN A 18 -10.47 3.13 5.68
N LEU A 19 -9.67 2.85 4.64
CA LEU A 19 -9.52 3.73 3.48
C LEU A 19 -10.41 3.24 2.33
N GLY A 20 -10.99 4.20 1.61
CA GLY A 20 -11.91 3.92 0.51
C GLY A 20 -13.00 4.97 0.38
N ASP A 21 -14.01 4.69 -0.43
CA ASP A 21 -15.17 5.55 -0.66
C ASP A 21 -16.19 5.37 0.48
N TYR A 22 -15.91 6.00 1.62
CA TYR A 22 -16.74 5.93 2.82
C TYR A 22 -17.94 6.88 2.77
N TYR A 23 -19.03 6.48 3.42
CA TYR A 23 -20.20 7.32 3.69
C TYR A 23 -20.91 6.91 4.98
N CYS A 24 -21.60 7.87 5.60
CA CYS A 24 -22.42 7.66 6.78
C CYS A 24 -23.89 7.61 6.36
N PRO A 25 -24.60 6.48 6.57
CA PRO A 25 -26.00 6.36 6.19
C PRO A 25 -26.94 7.22 7.05
N ASN A 26 -26.46 7.76 8.18
CA ASN A 26 -27.28 8.52 9.12
C ASN A 26 -27.22 10.05 8.92
N CYS A 27 -26.02 10.63 8.76
CA CYS A 27 -25.85 12.10 8.73
C CYS A 27 -25.33 12.66 7.40
N GLY A 28 -25.11 11.80 6.40
CA GLY A 28 -24.63 12.23 5.08
C GLY A 28 -23.15 12.61 5.00
N PHE A 29 -22.38 12.50 6.09
CA PHE A 29 -20.91 12.60 6.02
C PHE A 29 -20.36 11.54 5.07
N LYS A 30 -19.51 11.92 4.12
CA LYS A 30 -18.94 11.02 3.12
C LYS A 30 -17.55 11.50 2.71
N ARG A 31 -16.81 10.66 2.00
CA ARG A 31 -15.56 11.05 1.38
C ARG A 31 -15.82 12.30 0.51
N PRO A 32 -15.03 13.37 0.68
CA PRO A 32 -15.16 14.55 -0.16
C PRO A 32 -14.75 14.23 -1.60
N GLU A 33 -15.06 15.15 -2.51
CA GLU A 33 -14.45 15.14 -3.83
C GLU A 33 -12.92 15.25 -3.68
N LEU A 34 -12.21 14.52 -4.53
CA LEU A 34 -10.76 14.41 -4.47
C LEU A 34 -10.13 15.36 -5.50
N ASP A 35 -9.14 16.14 -5.08
CA ASP A 35 -8.42 17.06 -5.96
C ASP A 35 -7.46 16.32 -6.90
N VAL A 36 -6.86 15.22 -6.42
CA VAL A 36 -5.96 14.34 -7.18
C VAL A 36 -6.46 12.90 -7.05
N GLN A 37 -6.63 12.22 -8.18
CA GLN A 37 -7.37 10.96 -8.24
C GLN A 37 -6.57 9.87 -8.92
N LEU A 38 -6.33 8.76 -8.20
CA LEU A 38 -6.05 7.50 -8.84
C LEU A 38 -7.35 6.96 -9.46
N THR A 39 -7.45 7.02 -10.78
CA THR A 39 -8.67 6.67 -11.52
C THR A 39 -8.70 5.20 -11.95
N GLU A 40 -7.53 4.59 -12.12
CA GLU A 40 -7.42 3.21 -12.59
C GLU A 40 -6.21 2.49 -11.96
N MET A 41 -6.44 1.28 -11.49
CA MET A 41 -5.38 0.31 -11.19
C MET A 41 -5.19 -0.58 -12.42
N VAL A 42 -4.12 -0.32 -13.19
CA VAL A 42 -3.86 -1.02 -14.46
C VAL A 42 -3.36 -2.43 -14.18
N ARG A 43 -2.38 -2.56 -13.29
CA ARG A 43 -1.80 -3.83 -12.87
C ARG A 43 -1.24 -3.72 -11.46
N MET A 44 -1.33 -4.80 -10.69
CA MET A 44 -0.57 -4.95 -9.45
C MET A 44 -0.18 -6.41 -9.28
N ASP A 45 1.09 -6.65 -8.96
CA ASP A 45 1.59 -7.93 -8.51
C ASP A 45 2.41 -7.79 -7.22
N ASN A 46 3.10 -8.85 -6.82
CA ASN A 46 3.87 -8.87 -5.58
C ASN A 46 5.17 -8.04 -5.67
N THR A 47 5.52 -7.51 -6.84
CA THR A 47 6.78 -6.78 -7.11
C THR A 47 6.59 -5.42 -7.73
N SER A 48 5.42 -5.11 -8.29
CA SER A 48 5.17 -3.86 -8.99
C SER A 48 3.70 -3.46 -8.99
N ALA A 49 3.44 -2.19 -9.27
CA ALA A 49 2.11 -1.69 -9.53
C ALA A 49 2.14 -0.59 -10.60
N ASP A 50 1.21 -0.66 -11.55
CA ASP A 50 0.96 0.31 -12.61
C ASP A 50 -0.46 0.88 -12.43
N PHE A 51 -0.59 2.20 -12.51
CA PHE A 51 -1.84 2.91 -12.22
C PHE A 51 -1.91 4.26 -12.91
N VAL A 52 -3.12 4.80 -13.01
CA VAL A 52 -3.41 6.10 -13.62
C VAL A 52 -3.79 7.11 -12.55
N ILE A 53 -3.11 8.26 -12.52
CA ILE A 53 -3.46 9.41 -11.67
C ILE A 53 -3.75 10.60 -12.58
N ASP A 54 -4.96 11.16 -12.47
CA ASP A 54 -5.41 12.32 -13.25
C ASP A 54 -5.19 12.21 -14.77
N GLY A 55 -5.30 10.99 -15.30
CA GLY A 55 -5.13 10.67 -16.73
C GLY A 55 -3.69 10.36 -17.14
N GLU A 56 -2.72 10.46 -16.23
CA GLU A 56 -1.31 10.14 -16.47
C GLU A 56 -0.96 8.75 -15.91
N GLU A 57 -0.22 7.97 -16.71
CA GLU A 57 0.27 6.64 -16.31
C GLU A 57 1.56 6.73 -15.50
N TYR A 58 1.55 6.04 -14.35
CA TYR A 58 2.68 5.90 -13.44
C TYR A 58 2.87 4.44 -13.02
N GLY A 59 4.07 4.12 -12.57
CA GLY A 59 4.40 2.79 -12.06
C GLY A 59 5.47 2.86 -10.97
N ILE A 60 5.43 1.87 -10.08
CA ILE A 60 6.41 1.67 -9.02
C ILE A 60 6.92 0.22 -9.05
N ALA A 61 8.21 0.04 -8.80
CA ALA A 61 8.86 -1.28 -8.76
C ALA A 61 8.75 -1.95 -7.38
N VAL A 62 7.61 -1.74 -6.69
CA VAL A 62 7.26 -2.41 -5.44
C VAL A 62 5.77 -2.77 -5.44
N GLY A 63 5.44 -3.95 -4.92
CA GLY A 63 4.06 -4.40 -4.78
C GLY A 63 3.35 -3.79 -3.56
N GLY A 64 2.04 -3.98 -3.50
CA GLY A 64 1.20 -3.68 -2.34
C GLY A 64 0.47 -2.34 -2.41
N MET A 65 -0.83 -2.35 -2.08
CA MET A 65 -1.73 -1.20 -2.20
C MET A 65 -1.30 0.00 -1.33
N TYR A 66 -0.66 -0.26 -0.19
CA TYR A 66 -0.13 0.82 0.66
C TYR A 66 0.96 1.65 -0.03
N ASN A 67 1.77 1.04 -0.92
CA ASN A 67 2.78 1.76 -1.69
C ASN A 67 2.15 2.61 -2.81
N VAL A 68 1.03 2.17 -3.37
CA VAL A 68 0.25 2.96 -4.34
C VAL A 68 -0.30 4.23 -3.68
N TYR A 69 -0.76 4.16 -2.42
CA TYR A 69 -1.12 5.37 -1.66
C TYR A 69 0.07 6.30 -1.39
N ASN A 70 1.26 5.76 -1.12
CA ASN A 70 2.47 6.57 -0.97
C ASN A 70 2.83 7.28 -2.29
N ALA A 71 2.74 6.58 -3.42
CA ALA A 71 2.97 7.14 -4.74
C ALA A 71 1.93 8.22 -5.06
N LEU A 72 0.64 7.98 -4.81
CA LEU A 72 -0.42 8.96 -4.99
C LEU A 72 -0.18 10.23 -4.16
N ALA A 73 0.26 10.11 -2.92
CA ALA A 73 0.60 11.26 -2.09
C ALA A 73 1.79 12.05 -2.64
N ALA A 74 2.84 11.37 -3.11
CA ALA A 74 4.00 12.01 -3.73
C ALA A 74 3.62 12.73 -5.03
N THR A 75 2.81 12.10 -5.88
CA THR A 75 2.27 12.68 -7.11
C THR A 75 1.43 13.92 -6.80
N ALA A 76 0.51 13.85 -5.83
CA ALA A 76 -0.33 14.98 -5.46
C ALA A 76 0.48 16.20 -5.00
N VAL A 77 1.56 15.98 -4.24
CA VAL A 77 2.48 17.06 -3.86
C VAL A 77 3.23 17.61 -5.08
N ALA A 78 3.70 16.74 -5.98
CA ALA A 78 4.43 17.16 -7.16
C ALA A 78 3.55 17.96 -8.14
N GLU A 79 2.30 17.54 -8.34
CA GLU A 79 1.30 18.26 -9.14
C GLU A 79 0.95 19.62 -8.53
N TYR A 80 0.82 19.71 -7.21
CA TYR A 80 0.64 20.98 -6.51
C TYR A 80 1.77 21.99 -6.83
N TYR A 81 3.01 21.50 -6.95
CA TYR A 81 4.17 22.31 -7.35
C TYR A 81 4.41 22.35 -8.87
N GLN A 82 3.45 21.90 -9.68
CA GLN A 82 3.50 21.95 -11.14
C GLN A 82 4.71 21.21 -11.74
N VAL A 83 5.14 20.12 -11.10
CA VAL A 83 6.16 19.23 -11.66
C VAL A 83 5.56 18.50 -12.86
N ALA A 84 6.27 18.51 -13.99
CA ALA A 84 5.80 17.83 -15.20
C ALA A 84 5.63 16.31 -14.98
N PRO A 85 4.58 15.67 -15.54
CA PRO A 85 4.31 14.23 -15.37
C PRO A 85 5.51 13.33 -15.66
N ASP A 86 6.29 13.62 -16.70
CA ASP A 86 7.49 12.84 -17.04
C ASP A 86 8.54 12.82 -15.92
N LYS A 87 8.68 13.92 -15.17
CA LYS A 87 9.59 13.99 -14.02
C LYS A 87 9.05 13.23 -12.82
N ILE A 88 7.73 13.28 -12.60
CA ILE A 88 7.06 12.50 -11.55
C ILE A 88 7.26 11.01 -11.84
N ARG A 89 6.99 10.59 -13.09
CA ARG A 89 7.18 9.22 -13.56
C ARG A 89 8.62 8.75 -13.38
N ALA A 90 9.59 9.57 -13.76
CA ALA A 90 11.01 9.26 -13.56
C ALA A 90 11.36 9.14 -12.06
N GLY A 91 10.81 9.99 -11.20
CA GLY A 91 11.02 9.95 -9.76
C GLY A 91 10.40 8.73 -9.08
N LEU A 92 9.20 8.32 -9.50
CA LEU A 92 8.52 7.13 -8.98
C LEU A 92 9.15 5.83 -9.49
N ALA A 93 9.61 5.82 -10.74
CA ALA A 93 10.31 4.67 -11.33
C ALA A 93 11.74 4.49 -10.76
N TYR A 94 12.29 5.52 -10.13
CA TYR A 94 13.60 5.44 -9.48
C TYR A 94 13.52 4.60 -8.21
N ASP A 95 13.75 3.29 -8.36
CA ASP A 95 13.88 2.34 -7.28
C ASP A 95 15.31 2.31 -6.74
N GLU A 96 15.63 3.26 -5.86
CA GLU A 96 16.72 3.01 -4.92
C GLU A 96 16.18 1.98 -3.94
N LYS A 97 16.45 0.69 -4.19
CA LYS A 97 16.09 -0.42 -3.29
C LYS A 97 16.58 -0.09 -1.89
N VAL A 98 15.76 0.59 -1.10
CA VAL A 98 16.14 1.04 0.24
C VAL A 98 16.29 -0.22 1.07
N PHE A 99 17.52 -0.49 1.48
CA PHE A 99 17.91 -1.64 2.28
C PHE A 99 16.88 -1.91 3.41
N GLY A 100 16.35 -3.13 3.49
CA GLY A 100 15.38 -3.55 4.51
C GLY A 100 13.89 -3.49 4.12
N ARG A 101 13.52 -3.12 2.88
CA ARG A 101 12.15 -3.21 2.36
C ARG A 101 12.10 -4.13 1.14
N GLN A 102 11.49 -5.32 1.28
CA GLN A 102 11.38 -6.34 0.21
C GLN A 102 12.75 -6.72 -0.40
N GLU A 103 13.73 -6.99 0.48
CA GLU A 103 15.09 -7.33 0.06
C GLU A 103 15.13 -8.78 -0.48
N THR A 104 15.43 -8.94 -1.77
CA THR A 104 15.66 -10.26 -2.34
C THR A 104 17.13 -10.65 -2.18
N ILE A 105 17.37 -11.68 -1.37
CA ILE A 105 18.67 -12.30 -1.17
C ILE A 105 18.75 -13.64 -1.90
N LYS A 106 19.92 -13.93 -2.49
CA LYS A 106 20.18 -15.21 -3.13
C LYS A 106 20.78 -16.19 -2.13
N VAL A 107 20.10 -17.31 -1.90
CA VAL A 107 20.54 -18.39 -1.00
C VAL A 107 20.73 -19.65 -1.83
N GLY A 108 21.96 -19.90 -2.28
CA GLY A 108 22.25 -20.99 -3.22
C GLY A 108 21.57 -20.77 -4.57
N ASP A 109 20.67 -21.69 -4.93
CA ASP A 109 19.85 -21.63 -6.14
C ASP A 109 18.47 -20.99 -5.92
N LYS A 110 18.18 -20.48 -4.72
CA LYS A 110 16.89 -19.87 -4.35
C LYS A 110 16.98 -18.35 -4.25
N GLU A 111 15.88 -17.70 -4.58
CA GLU A 111 15.63 -16.29 -4.27
C GLU A 111 14.71 -16.23 -3.05
N CYS A 112 15.13 -15.48 -2.03
CA CYS A 112 14.39 -15.28 -0.80
C CYS A 112 14.11 -13.79 -0.64
N THR A 113 12.84 -13.41 -0.61
CA THR A 113 12.44 -12.02 -0.38
C THR A 113 12.09 -11.83 1.09
N LEU A 114 12.83 -10.97 1.77
CA LEU A 114 12.58 -10.62 3.17
C LEU A 114 11.60 -9.44 3.24
N VAL A 115 10.47 -9.66 3.90
CA VAL A 115 9.42 -8.65 4.07
C VAL A 115 9.23 -8.33 5.55
N LEU A 116 9.31 -7.04 5.89
CA LEU A 116 9.16 -6.55 7.26
C LEU A 116 7.69 -6.25 7.56
N VAL A 117 7.21 -6.68 8.72
CA VAL A 117 5.87 -6.41 9.25
C VAL A 117 6.00 -5.90 10.68
N LYS A 118 5.14 -4.94 11.07
CA LYS A 118 5.18 -4.31 12.41
C LYS A 118 3.83 -4.22 13.12
N ASN A 119 2.73 -4.50 12.45
CA ASN A 119 1.38 -4.34 13.00
C ASN A 119 0.35 -5.12 12.15
N PRO A 120 -0.90 -5.30 12.64
CA PRO A 120 -1.90 -6.14 11.97
C PRO A 120 -2.25 -5.66 10.55
N VAL A 121 -2.43 -4.35 10.36
CA VAL A 121 -2.72 -3.77 9.04
C VAL A 121 -1.58 -4.04 8.05
N GLY A 122 -0.33 -3.85 8.49
CA GLY A 122 0.84 -4.15 7.70
C GLY A 122 0.97 -5.64 7.36
N LEU A 123 0.61 -6.53 8.29
CA LEU A 123 0.61 -7.97 8.05
C LEU A 123 -0.40 -8.34 6.97
N ASN A 124 -1.64 -7.85 7.09
CA ASN A 124 -2.68 -8.09 6.10
C ASN A 124 -2.26 -7.60 4.71
N GLN A 125 -1.67 -6.42 4.62
CA GLN A 125 -1.16 -5.90 3.34
C GLN A 125 -0.02 -6.73 2.75
N VAL A 126 0.86 -7.28 3.58
CA VAL A 126 1.92 -8.19 3.11
C VAL A 126 1.35 -9.53 2.67
N ILE A 127 0.35 -10.06 3.37
CA ILE A 127 -0.36 -11.29 2.95
C ILE A 127 -1.08 -11.09 1.62
N ASP A 128 -1.82 -9.99 1.46
CA ASP A 128 -2.51 -9.65 0.21
C ASP A 128 -1.51 -9.53 -0.95
N MET A 129 -0.38 -8.86 -0.73
CA MET A 129 0.69 -8.74 -1.72
C MET A 129 1.28 -10.10 -2.10
N MET A 130 1.59 -10.97 -1.13
CA MET A 130 2.09 -12.31 -1.40
C MET A 130 1.07 -13.17 -2.15
N GLY A 131 -0.22 -12.96 -1.92
CA GLY A 131 -1.31 -13.64 -2.64
C GLY A 131 -1.35 -13.36 -4.15
N LEU A 132 -0.66 -12.31 -4.61
CA LEU A 132 -0.53 -11.97 -6.03
C LEU A 132 0.66 -12.65 -6.72
N ALA A 133 1.51 -13.38 -5.99
CA ALA A 133 2.66 -14.04 -6.58
C ALA A 133 2.23 -15.14 -7.56
N PRO A 134 2.70 -15.13 -8.83
CA PRO A 134 2.28 -16.09 -9.86
C PRO A 134 3.00 -17.44 -9.77
N TYR A 135 3.66 -17.72 -8.64
CA TYR A 135 4.49 -18.90 -8.42
C TYR A 135 4.32 -19.43 -7.00
N SER A 136 4.58 -20.72 -6.81
CA SER A 136 4.64 -21.31 -5.48
C SER A 136 5.90 -20.86 -4.74
N PHE A 137 5.76 -20.61 -3.44
CA PHE A 137 6.87 -20.23 -2.58
C PHE A 137 6.75 -20.90 -1.21
N SER A 138 7.84 -20.94 -0.47
CA SER A 138 7.84 -21.34 0.95
C SER A 138 7.70 -20.10 1.82
N LEU A 139 6.76 -20.11 2.75
CA LEU A 139 6.57 -19.02 3.72
C LEU A 139 7.32 -19.35 5.02
N VAL A 140 8.14 -18.40 5.47
CA VAL A 140 8.79 -18.46 6.79
C VAL A 140 8.40 -17.20 7.55
N SER A 141 7.78 -17.38 8.71
CA SER A 141 7.41 -16.28 9.61
C SER A 141 8.34 -16.26 10.81
N LEU A 142 9.02 -15.13 11.02
CA LEU A 142 9.89 -14.90 12.15
C LEU A 142 9.25 -13.85 13.06
N LEU A 143 8.88 -14.25 14.29
CA LEU A 143 8.24 -13.38 15.26
C LEU A 143 9.13 -13.22 16.48
N ASN A 144 9.58 -11.99 16.71
CA ASN A 144 10.29 -11.58 17.92
C ASN A 144 9.36 -10.76 18.82
N ALA A 145 9.70 -10.68 20.10
CA ALA A 145 8.95 -9.92 21.11
C ALA A 145 9.90 -9.00 21.90
N ASN A 146 10.54 -8.06 21.20
CA ASN A 146 11.43 -7.06 21.80
C ASN A 146 10.80 -5.67 21.73
N TYR A 147 11.44 -4.68 22.36
CA TYR A 147 10.98 -3.29 22.35
C TYR A 147 10.73 -2.73 20.93
N ALA A 148 11.60 -3.04 19.97
CA ALA A 148 11.46 -2.57 18.59
C ALA A 148 10.35 -3.30 17.79
N ASP A 149 9.94 -4.48 18.24
CA ASP A 149 9.04 -5.40 17.53
C ASP A 149 7.61 -5.36 18.10
N GLY A 150 7.46 -4.88 19.34
CA GLY A 150 6.27 -5.03 20.15
C GLY A 150 6.49 -6.10 21.21
N ILE A 151 6.35 -5.72 22.49
CA ILE A 151 6.54 -6.64 23.62
C ILE A 151 5.36 -7.59 23.82
N ASP A 152 4.18 -7.21 23.31
CA ASP A 152 2.99 -8.04 23.27
C ASP A 152 2.76 -8.50 21.84
N VAL A 153 2.73 -9.81 21.64
CA VAL A 153 2.57 -10.46 20.33
C VAL A 153 1.11 -10.71 19.98
N SER A 154 0.15 -10.36 20.85
CA SER A 154 -1.28 -10.56 20.62
C SER A 154 -1.78 -9.94 19.31
N TRP A 155 -1.11 -8.91 18.81
CA TRP A 155 -1.42 -8.23 17.55
C TRP A 155 -1.49 -9.17 16.34
N ILE A 156 -0.83 -10.34 16.36
CA ILE A 156 -0.90 -11.30 15.23
C ILE A 156 -2.29 -11.96 15.09
N TRP A 157 -3.16 -11.82 16.08
CA TRP A 157 -4.51 -12.40 16.10
C TRP A 157 -5.61 -11.41 15.68
N ASP A 158 -5.26 -10.14 15.47
CA ASP A 158 -6.16 -9.09 14.98
C ASP A 158 -6.28 -9.13 13.44
#